data_AF-A0A1I4IA24-F1
#
_entry.id   AF-A0A1I4IA24-F1
#
_cell.length_a   1.000
_cell.length_b   1.000
_cell.length_c   1.000
_cell.angle_alpha   90.00
_cell.angle_beta   90.00
_cell.angle_gamma   90.00
#
_symmetry.space_group_name_H-M   'P 1'
#
loop_
_entity.id
_entity.type
_entity.pdbx_description
1 polymer ?
#
loop_
_entity_poly.entity_id
_entity_poly.type
_entity_poly.pdbx_seq_one_letter_code
_entity_poly.pdbx_strand_id
1 'polypeptide(L)'
;MLVRGEFEREHPELVQKVVNALVKTAAWTSEPANREAVLALWANSGTPIEALRAEQEGQSFQRRYSPRLDAFFVERYRTTVQESRELGLIRGDIDVAQWIEPKYVDTAIDRLGLQARWPAYDASNRPIAR
;
A
#
# COMPACT_ATOMS: atom_id res chain seq x y z
N MET A 1 0.08 6.40 0.28
CA MET A 1 0.82 7.68 0.32
C MET A 1 0.28 8.57 -0.79
N LEU A 2 0.26 9.89 -0.58
CA LEU A 2 -0.14 10.86 -1.61
C LEU A 2 1.06 11.78 -1.94
N VAL A 3 1.12 12.25 -3.18
CA VAL A 3 2.09 13.24 -3.66
C VAL A 3 1.35 14.32 -4.46
N ARG A 4 1.83 15.56 -4.42
CA ARG A 4 1.29 16.63 -5.27
C ARG A 4 1.63 16.34 -6.72
N GLY A 5 0.64 16.42 -7.62
CA GLY A 5 0.85 16.10 -9.04
C GLY A 5 1.88 16.99 -9.74
N GLU A 6 1.99 18.27 -9.36
CA GLU A 6 3.05 19.16 -9.86
C GLU A 6 4.45 18.65 -9.49
N PHE A 7 4.64 18.29 -8.22
CA PHE A 7 5.91 17.75 -7.74
C PHE A 7 6.27 16.41 -8.41
N GLU A 8 5.28 15.55 -8.66
CA GLU A 8 5.50 14.29 -9.39
C GLU A 8 5.98 14.53 -10.82
N ARG A 9 5.40 15.51 -11.52
CA ARG A 9 5.82 15.85 -12.89
C ARG A 9 7.19 16.50 -12.95
N GLU A 10 7.51 17.37 -11.99
CA GLU A 10 8.79 18.10 -11.95
C GLU A 10 9.94 17.25 -11.44
N HIS A 11 9.66 16.28 -10.55
CA HIS A 11 10.67 15.47 -9.86
C HIS A 11 10.33 13.97 -9.81
N PRO A 12 10.02 13.33 -10.97
CA PRO A 12 9.64 11.91 -11.00
C PRO A 12 10.73 10.99 -10.44
N GLU A 13 12.00 11.36 -10.55
CA GLU A 13 13.14 10.64 -9.98
C GLU A 13 13.17 10.66 -8.45
N LEU A 14 12.77 11.77 -7.82
CA LEU A 14 12.67 11.87 -6.37
C LEU A 14 11.47 11.07 -5.86
N VAL A 15 10.34 11.14 -6.56
CA VAL A 15 9.18 10.29 -6.27
C VAL A 15 9.58 8.82 -6.33
N GLN A 16 10.25 8.40 -7.40
CA GLN A 16 10.73 7.02 -7.52
C GLN A 16 11.69 6.63 -6.40
N LYS A 17 12.60 7.52 -5.99
CA LYS A 17 13.54 7.26 -4.88
C LYS A 17 12.80 7.02 -3.57
N VAL A 18 11.78 7.81 -3.27
CA VAL A 18 10.95 7.64 -2.07
C VAL A 18 10.15 6.34 -2.16
N VAL A 19 9.52 6.05 -3.30
CA VAL A 19 8.75 4.81 -3.49
C VAL A 19 9.65 3.58 -3.36
N ASN A 20 10.89 3.61 -3.86
CA ASN A 20 11.85 2.52 -3.64
C ASN A 20 12.10 2.26 -2.16
N ALA A 21 12.28 3.32 -1.35
CA ALA A 21 12.49 3.19 0.09
C ALA A 21 11.25 2.60 0.78
N LEU A 22 10.06 3.04 0.40
CA LEU A 22 8.81 2.52 0.95
C LEU A 22 8.57 1.05 0.59
N VAL A 23 8.84 0.63 -0.64
CA VAL A 23 8.73 -0.77 -1.06
C VAL A 23 9.76 -1.64 -0.33
N LYS A 24 10.99 -1.16 -0.12
CA LYS A 24 11.99 -1.84 0.72
C LYS A 24 11.49 -2.01 2.15
N THR A 25 10.94 -0.96 2.75
CA THR A 25 10.37 -1.03 4.10
C THR A 25 9.20 -2.00 4.16
N ALA A 26 8.31 -1.98 3.16
CA ALA A 26 7.19 -2.92 3.08
C ALA A 26 7.66 -4.38 3.01
N ALA A 27 8.73 -4.65 2.25
CA ALA A 27 9.34 -5.98 2.18
C ALA A 27 9.90 -6.40 3.53
N TRP A 28 10.66 -5.53 4.19
CA TRP A 28 11.24 -5.76 5.52
C TRP A 28 10.15 -6.01 6.57
N THR A 29 9.12 -5.16 6.63
CA THR A 29 7.97 -5.30 7.53
C THR A 29 7.21 -6.60 7.29
N SER A 30 7.14 -7.06 6.04
CA SER A 30 6.46 -8.31 5.69
C SER A 30 7.20 -9.57 6.14
N GLU A 31 8.48 -9.49 6.54
CA GLU A 31 9.23 -10.67 6.99
C GLU A 31 8.83 -11.07 8.41
N PRO A 32 8.45 -12.35 8.65
CA PRO A 32 8.11 -12.83 9.99
C PRO A 32 9.23 -12.59 11.02
N ALA A 33 10.48 -12.71 10.60
CA ALA A 33 11.66 -12.48 11.46
C ALA A 33 11.77 -11.04 11.97
N ASN A 34 11.18 -10.06 11.26
CA ASN A 34 11.23 -8.65 11.63
C ASN A 34 10.03 -8.22 12.49
N ARG A 35 9.08 -9.12 12.76
CA ARG A 35 7.80 -8.77 13.39
C ARG A 35 7.96 -8.05 14.74
N GLU A 36 8.79 -8.58 15.64
CA GLU A 36 9.01 -7.94 16.95
C GLU A 36 9.73 -6.59 16.80
N ALA A 37 10.68 -6.45 15.87
CA ALA A 37 11.34 -5.19 15.60
C ALA A 37 10.37 -4.13 15.04
N VAL A 38 9.46 -4.53 14.16
CA VAL A 38 8.37 -3.68 13.65
C VAL A 38 7.49 -3.19 14.80
N LEU A 39 7.03 -4.09 15.68
CA LEU A 39 6.16 -3.74 16.81
C LEU A 39 6.88 -2.80 17.80
N ALA A 40 8.17 -3.04 18.07
CA ALA A 40 8.98 -2.15 18.90
C ALA A 40 9.13 -0.75 18.28
N LEU A 41 9.32 -0.67 16.96
CA LEU A 41 9.37 0.63 16.26
C LEU A 41 8.06 1.39 16.37
N TRP A 42 6.92 0.70 16.25
CA TRP A 42 5.60 1.33 16.38
C TRP A 42 5.27 1.72 17.81
N ALA A 43 5.74 0.99 18.81
CA ALA A 43 5.52 1.33 20.23
C ALA A 43 6.10 2.70 20.60
N ASN A 44 7.06 3.22 19.84
CA ASN A 44 7.57 4.59 20.00
C ASN A 44 6.51 5.68 19.73
N SER A 45 5.35 5.34 19.17
CA SER A 45 4.20 6.25 19.03
C SER A 45 3.44 6.45 20.35
N GLY A 46 3.75 5.68 21.40
CA GLY A 46 3.09 5.72 22.70
C GLY A 46 2.09 4.58 22.95
N THR A 47 1.83 3.72 21.96
CA THR A 47 1.00 2.51 22.15
C THR A 47 1.83 1.37 22.77
N PRO A 48 1.38 0.73 23.86
CA PRO A 48 2.06 -0.42 24.45
C PRO A 48 2.27 -1.55 23.44
N ILE A 49 3.44 -2.19 23.46
CA ILE A 49 3.80 -3.24 22.50
C ILE A 49 2.89 -4.47 22.62
N GLU A 50 2.40 -4.78 23.82
CA GLU A 50 1.46 -5.88 24.08
C GLU A 50 0.13 -5.63 23.38
N ALA A 51 -0.37 -4.40 23.40
CA ALA A 51 -1.59 -4.01 22.70
C ALA A 51 -1.42 -4.12 21.18
N LEU A 52 -0.28 -3.66 20.65
CA LEU A 52 0.06 -3.81 19.24
C LEU A 52 0.16 -5.29 18.85
N ARG A 53 0.81 -6.13 19.68
CA ARG A 53 0.93 -7.57 19.43
C ARG A 53 -0.43 -8.24 19.34
N ALA A 54 -1.34 -7.91 20.26
CA ALA A 54 -2.72 -8.41 20.26
C ALA A 54 -3.51 -7.97 19.01
N GLU A 55 -3.42 -6.70 18.60
CA GLU A 55 -4.09 -6.20 17.38
C GLU A 55 -3.62 -6.94 16.11
N GLN A 56 -2.34 -7.31 16.09
CA GLN A 56 -1.74 -7.96 14.93
C GLN A 56 -1.88 -9.49 14.94
N GLU A 57 -2.39 -10.10 16.00
CA GLU A 57 -2.51 -11.56 16.10
C GLU A 57 -3.36 -12.13 14.96
N GLY A 58 -2.88 -13.21 14.34
CA GLY A 58 -3.52 -13.82 13.16
C GLY A 58 -3.41 -13.03 11.84
N GLN A 59 -2.89 -11.79 11.87
CA GLN A 59 -2.75 -10.95 10.67
C GLN A 59 -1.49 -11.32 9.87
N SER A 60 -1.66 -11.53 8.56
CA SER A 60 -0.55 -11.68 7.62
C SER A 60 0.03 -10.31 7.27
N PHE A 61 1.25 -10.04 7.76
CA PHE A 61 1.98 -8.81 7.41
C PHE A 61 2.30 -8.75 5.92
N GLN A 62 2.58 -9.89 5.29
CA GLN A 62 2.80 -9.96 3.85
C GLN A 62 1.59 -9.46 3.05
N ARG A 63 0.37 -9.81 3.47
CA ARG A 63 -0.85 -9.29 2.84
C ARG A 63 -1.11 -7.83 3.21
N ARG A 64 -1.03 -7.50 4.51
CA ARG A 64 -1.34 -6.16 5.04
C ARG A 64 -0.42 -5.06 4.49
N TYR A 65 0.85 -5.40 4.24
CA TYR A 65 1.87 -4.47 3.74
C TYR A 65 2.24 -4.72 2.28
N SER A 66 1.37 -5.35 1.48
CA SER A 66 1.54 -5.37 0.03
C SER A 66 1.50 -3.93 -0.50
N PRO A 67 2.53 -3.47 -1.25
CA PRO A 67 2.53 -2.13 -1.82
C PRO A 67 1.75 -2.05 -3.14
N ARG A 68 1.27 -3.18 -3.69
CA ARG A 68 0.67 -3.25 -5.02
C ARG A 68 -0.58 -2.38 -5.12
N LEU A 69 -0.65 -1.60 -6.20
CA LEU A 69 -1.79 -0.77 -6.58
C LEU A 69 -2.57 -1.50 -7.70
N ASP A 70 -2.99 -2.74 -7.42
CA ASP A 70 -3.65 -3.62 -8.39
C ASP A 70 -5.16 -3.35 -8.53
N ALA A 71 -5.85 -4.16 -9.34
CA ALA A 71 -7.28 -3.96 -9.61
C ALA A 71 -8.13 -4.02 -8.33
N PHE A 72 -7.77 -4.87 -7.36
CA PHE A 72 -8.45 -4.91 -6.08
C PHE A 72 -8.32 -3.58 -5.32
N PHE A 73 -7.11 -3.00 -5.29
CA PHE A 73 -6.88 -1.70 -4.68
C PHE A 73 -7.75 -0.61 -5.34
N VAL A 74 -7.78 -0.55 -6.67
CA VAL A 74 -8.58 0.44 -7.40
C VAL A 74 -10.08 0.28 -7.10
N GLU A 75 -10.60 -0.94 -7.15
CA GLU A 75 -12.02 -1.21 -6.86
C GLU A 75 -12.39 -0.84 -5.43
N ARG A 76 -11.53 -1.11 -4.44
CA ARG A 76 -11.81 -0.74 -3.05
C ARG A 76 -12.01 0.77 -2.90
N TYR A 77 -11.20 1.58 -3.59
CA TYR A 77 -11.36 3.04 -3.59
C TYR A 77 -12.59 3.49 -4.39
N ARG A 78 -12.92 2.84 -5.50
CA ARG A 78 -14.16 3.11 -6.26
C ARG A 78 -15.40 2.90 -5.37
N THR A 79 -15.46 1.78 -4.64
CA THR A 79 -16.53 1.51 -3.67
C THR A 79 -16.60 2.61 -2.60
N THR A 80 -15.48 3.03 -2.02
CA THR A 80 -15.47 4.10 -1.02
C THR A 80 -15.95 5.44 -1.57
N VAL A 81 -15.60 5.79 -2.82
CA VAL A 81 -16.12 6.99 -3.50
C VAL A 81 -17.63 6.89 -3.70
N GLN A 82 -18.13 5.74 -4.15
CA GLN A 82 -19.56 5.51 -4.33
C GLN A 82 -20.32 5.64 -2.99
N GLU A 83 -19.90 4.92 -1.96
CA GLU A 83 -20.49 4.97 -0.61
C GLU A 83 -20.48 6.41 -0.07
N SER A 84 -19.39 7.14 -0.25
CA SER A 84 -19.28 8.54 0.17
C SER A 84 -20.25 9.46 -0.57
N ARG A 85 -20.55 9.17 -1.84
CA ARG A 85 -21.58 9.88 -2.61
C ARG A 85 -22.98 9.57 -2.12
N GLU A 86 -23.29 8.29 -1.91
CA GLU A 86 -24.59 7.83 -1.42
C GLU A 86 -24.91 8.43 -0.04
N LEU A 87 -23.90 8.57 0.82
CA LEU A 87 -24.00 9.22 2.13
C LEU A 87 -23.95 10.76 2.07
N GLY A 88 -23.81 11.37 0.89
CA GLY A 88 -23.76 12.83 0.71
C GLY A 88 -22.49 13.52 1.21
N LEU A 89 -21.41 12.77 1.47
CA LEU A 89 -20.12 13.30 1.93
C LEU A 89 -19.34 14.00 0.82
N ILE A 90 -19.57 13.61 -0.43
CA ILE A 90 -18.96 14.22 -1.63
C ILE A 90 -20.02 14.49 -2.70
N ARG A 91 -19.77 15.49 -3.55
CA ARG A 91 -20.69 15.87 -4.65
C ARG A 91 -20.18 15.49 -6.04
N GLY A 92 -18.86 15.40 -6.22
CA GLY A 92 -18.23 15.16 -7.52
C GLY A 92 -18.13 13.69 -7.90
N ASP A 93 -18.05 13.42 -9.20
CA ASP A 93 -17.61 12.12 -9.72
C ASP A 93 -16.09 12.11 -9.71
N ILE A 94 -15.50 11.23 -8.89
CA ILE A 94 -14.05 11.08 -8.80
C ILE A 94 -13.64 9.84 -9.60
N ASP A 95 -12.89 10.04 -10.68
CA ASP A 95 -12.25 8.93 -11.38
C ASP A 95 -10.99 8.50 -10.62
N VAL A 96 -11.17 7.51 -9.74
CA VAL A 96 -10.11 6.91 -8.92
C VAL A 96 -8.93 6.44 -9.76
N ALA A 97 -9.16 5.92 -10.97
CA ALA A 97 -8.09 5.36 -11.78
C ALA A 97 -7.12 6.44 -12.29
N GLN A 98 -7.59 7.68 -12.50
CA GLN A 98 -6.73 8.79 -12.92
C GLN A 98 -5.84 9.32 -11.81
N TRP A 99 -6.15 9.02 -10.54
CA TRP A 99 -5.39 9.50 -9.39
C TRP A 99 -4.31 8.52 -8.94
N ILE A 100 -4.38 7.27 -9.40
CA ILE A 100 -3.46 6.21 -9.00
C ILE A 100 -2.36 6.12 -10.04
N GLU A 101 -1.11 6.18 -9.56
CA GLU A 101 0.08 6.10 -10.41
C GLU A 101 0.90 4.84 -10.05
N PRO A 102 0.57 3.67 -10.63
CA PRO A 102 1.18 2.39 -10.27
C PRO A 102 2.64 2.27 -10.74
N LYS A 103 3.05 3.06 -11.76
CA LYS A 103 4.37 2.91 -12.42
C LYS A 103 5.53 2.94 -11.43
N TYR A 104 5.45 3.76 -10.39
CA TYR A 104 6.53 3.90 -9.40
C TYR A 104 6.67 2.67 -8.51
N VAL A 105 5.53 2.08 -8.11
CA VAL A 105 5.51 0.86 -7.28
C VAL A 105 5.98 -0.32 -8.11
N ASP A 106 5.48 -0.49 -9.33
CA ASP A 106 5.85 -1.59 -10.21
C ASP A 106 7.35 -1.53 -10.54
N THR A 107 7.85 -0.35 -10.90
CA THR A 107 9.29 -0.12 -11.12
C THR A 107 10.12 -0.43 -9.87
N ALA A 108 9.64 -0.08 -8.67
CA ALA A 108 10.34 -0.38 -7.43
C ALA A 108 10.35 -1.90 -7.14
N ILE A 109 9.24 -2.59 -7.33
CA ILE A 109 9.15 -4.04 -7.17
C ILE A 109 10.14 -4.72 -8.12
N ASP A 110 10.21 -4.28 -9.37
CA ASP A 110 11.11 -4.85 -10.37
C ASP A 110 12.59 -4.59 -10.05
N ARG A 111 12.97 -3.35 -9.73
CA ARG A 111 14.34 -2.97 -9.37
C ARG A 111 14.86 -3.70 -8.13
N LEU A 112 13.96 -4.08 -7.23
CA LEU A 112 14.30 -4.76 -5.98
C LEU A 112 14.23 -6.28 -6.08
N GLY A 113 13.82 -6.85 -7.23
CA GLY A 113 13.66 -8.29 -7.40
C GLY A 113 12.55 -8.88 -6.54
N LEU A 114 11.53 -8.10 -6.20
CA LEU A 114 10.47 -8.47 -5.26
C LEU A 114 9.20 -8.97 -5.94
N GLN A 115 9.23 -9.24 -7.24
CA GLN A 115 8.03 -9.58 -8.00
C GLN A 115 7.28 -10.74 -7.33
N ALA A 116 8.01 -11.80 -6.96
CA ALA A 116 7.45 -13.05 -6.42
C ALA A 116 6.93 -12.93 -4.98
N ARG A 117 7.25 -11.82 -4.30
CA ARG A 117 6.92 -11.63 -2.88
C ARG A 117 5.44 -11.34 -2.66
N TRP A 118 4.81 -10.59 -3.55
CA TRP A 118 3.39 -10.25 -3.44
C TRP A 118 2.66 -10.67 -4.72
N PRO A 119 1.60 -11.49 -4.63
CA PRO A 119 0.73 -11.73 -5.78
C PRO A 119 -0.03 -10.45 -6.13
N ALA A 120 -0.37 -10.27 -7.41
CA ALA A 120 -1.36 -9.28 -7.82
C ALA A 120 -2.76 -9.87 -7.64
N TYR A 121 -3.74 -9.03 -7.35
CA TYR A 121 -5.13 -9.43 -7.18
C TYR A 121 -6.04 -8.82 -8.25
N ASP A 122 -7.03 -9.60 -8.67
CA ASP A 122 -8.13 -9.11 -9.50
C ASP A 122 -9.09 -8.22 -8.69
N ALA A 123 -10.01 -7.53 -9.38
CA ALA A 123 -11.05 -6.71 -8.78
C ALA A 123 -11.87 -7.43 -7.68
N SER A 124 -11.95 -8.76 -7.72
CA SER A 124 -12.68 -9.60 -6.77
C SER A 124 -11.79 -10.15 -5.63
N ASN A 125 -10.59 -9.57 -5.42
CA ASN A 125 -9.64 -9.98 -4.37
C ASN A 125 -9.14 -11.42 -4.53
N ARG A 126 -9.08 -11.94 -5.76
CA ARG A 126 -8.50 -13.26 -6.05
C ARG A 126 -7.08 -13.09 -6.60
N PRO A 127 -6.11 -13.90 -6.15
CA PRO A 127 -4.76 -13.86 -6.71
C PRO A 127 -4.79 -14.16 -8.21
N ILE A 128 -4.11 -13.33 -8.99
CA ILE A 128 -3.88 -13.55 -10.42
C ILE A 128 -2.70 -14.53 -10.52
N ALA A 129 -2.94 -15.70 -11.11
CA ALA A 129 -1.88 -16.64 -11.43
C ALA A 129 -0.94 -16.01 -12.47
N ARG A 130 0.37 -16.22 -12.30
CA ARG A 130 1.38 -15.79 -13.27
C ARG A 130 1.43 -16.70 -14.47
#